data_AF-A0A0R2YMA6-F1
#
_entry.id   AF-A0A0R2YMA6-F1
#
_cell.length_a   1.000
_cell.length_b   1.000
_cell.length_c   1.000
_cell.angle_alpha   90.00
_cell.angle_beta   90.00
_cell.angle_gamma   90.00
#
_symmetry.space_group_name_H-M   'P 1'
#
loop_
_entity.id
_entity.type
_entity.pdbx_description
1 polymer ?
#
loop_
_entity_poly.entity_id
_entity_poly.type
_entity_poly.pdbx_seq_one_letter_code
_entity_poly.pdbx_strand_id
1 'polypeptide(L)' 'MIKPTPNPPIRLFTVAAGISTEDLLVNLSETLASANALSCDLAFDLEGPKREELLGIAQLIELAQLLADRVLNVSGQVTR' A
#
# COMPACT_ATOMS: atom_id res chain seq x y z
N MET A 1 22.47 -15.60 14.76
CA MET A 1 23.40 -15.26 13.66
C MET A 1 22.66 -15.40 12.34
N ILE A 2 22.35 -14.29 11.67
CA ILE A 2 21.81 -14.33 10.30
C ILE A 2 23.00 -14.55 9.38
N LYS A 3 23.03 -15.69 8.68
CA LYS A 3 24.07 -15.98 7.69
C LYS A 3 23.80 -15.10 6.46
N PRO A 4 24.77 -14.33 5.95
CA PRO A 4 24.58 -13.56 4.73
C PRO A 4 24.23 -14.53 3.59
N THR A 5 23.11 -14.28 2.91
CA THR A 5 22.73 -15.07 1.74
C THR A 5 23.79 -14.82 0.65
N PRO A 6 24.43 -15.86 0.07
CA PRO A 6 25.51 -15.70 -0.91
C PRO A 6 25.12 -14.93 -2.18
N ASN A 7 23.81 -14.72 -2.39
CA ASN A 7 23.29 -13.93 -3.49
C ASN A 7 22.07 -13.14 -2.99
N PRO A 8 22.26 -11.93 -2.43
CA PRO A 8 21.14 -11.11 -2.01
C PRO A 8 20.30 -10.73 -3.24
N PRO A 9 18.95 -10.71 -3.13
CA PRO A 9 18.11 -10.28 -4.24
C PRO A 9 18.48 -8.85 -4.65
N ILE A 10 18.59 -8.63 -5.97
CA ILE A 10 18.80 -7.29 -6.52
C ILE A 10 17.56 -6.46 -6.21
N ARG A 11 17.69 -5.47 -5.32
CA ARG A 11 16.63 -4.51 -5.04
C ARG A 11 16.73 -3.35 -6.01
N LEU A 12 15.86 -3.31 -7.02
CA LEU A 12 15.75 -2.19 -7.95
C LEU A 12 15.19 -0.92 -7.28
N PHE A 13 14.32 -1.10 -6.28
CA PHE A 13 13.72 -0.02 -5.51
C PHE A 13 13.99 -0.21 -4.02
N THR A 14 14.20 0.89 -3.30
CA THR A 14 14.36 0.90 -1.84
C THR A 14 13.70 2.14 -1.26
N VAL A 15 13.17 2.01 -0.05
CA VAL A 15 12.75 3.15 0.76
C VAL A 15 14.02 3.84 1.28
N ALA A 16 14.10 5.17 1.13
CA ALA A 16 15.22 5.95 1.66
C ALA A 16 15.26 5.89 3.20
N ALA A 17 16.47 5.88 3.77
CA ALA A 17 16.63 5.95 5.21
C ALA A 17 16.34 7.36 5.73
N GLY A 18 15.88 7.48 6.98
CA GLY A 18 15.64 8.77 7.64
C GLY A 18 14.33 9.47 7.23
N ILE A 19 13.46 8.81 6.47
CA ILE A 19 12.11 9.31 6.18
C ILE A 19 11.23 9.12 7.42
N SER A 20 10.42 10.13 7.75
CA SER A 20 9.53 10.07 8.90
C SER A 20 8.44 9.02 8.69
N THR A 21 7.92 8.44 9.79
CA THR A 21 6.79 7.51 9.71
C THR A 21 5.57 8.16 9.05
N GLU A 22 5.35 9.46 9.29
CA GLU A 22 4.28 10.24 8.67
C GLU A 22 4.43 10.29 7.15
N ASP A 23 5.61 10.68 6.64
CA ASP A 23 5.86 10.73 5.19
C ASP A 23 5.73 9.35 4.53
N LEU A 24 6.16 8.29 5.23
CA LEU A 24 6.00 6.91 4.76
C LEU A 24 4.51 6.52 4.67
N LEU A 25 3.71 6.91 5.65
CA LEU A 25 2.27 6.64 5.69
C LEU A 25 1.51 7.46 4.65
N VAL A 26 1.88 8.72 4.41
CA VAL A 26 1.32 9.53 3.33
C VAL A 26 1.60 8.87 1.97
N ASN A 27 2.85 8.51 1.70
CA ASN A 27 3.21 7.84 0.45
C ASN A 27 2.50 6.48 0.31
N LEU A 28 2.29 5.75 1.40
CA LEU A 28 1.49 4.52 1.41
C LEU A 28 0.03 4.81 1.04
N SER A 29 -0.62 5.79 1.67
CA SER A 29 -2.01 6.16 1.39
C SER A 29 -2.21 6.59 -0.06
N GLU A 30 -1.27 7.36 -0.63
CA GLU A 30 -1.27 7.74 -2.06
C GLU A 30 -1.10 6.52 -2.98
N THR A 31 -0.17 5.61 -2.64
CA THR A 31 0.05 4.38 -3.41
C THR A 31 -1.20 3.50 -3.42
N LEU A 32 -1.85 3.35 -2.26
CA LEU A 32 -3.10 2.58 -2.15
C LEU A 32 -4.24 3.24 -2.91
N ALA A 33 -4.36 4.58 -2.87
CA ALA A 33 -5.37 5.30 -3.64
C ALA A 33 -5.19 5.08 -5.15
N SER A 34 -3.94 5.12 -5.62
CA SER A 34 -3.63 4.81 -7.02
C SER A 34 -3.96 3.36 -7.38
N ALA A 35 -3.64 2.39 -6.51
CA ALA A 35 -3.95 0.98 -6.75
C ALA A 35 -5.47 0.72 -6.78
N ASN A 36 -6.23 1.40 -5.91
CA ASN A 36 -7.69 1.32 -5.90
C ASN A 36 -8.28 1.88 -7.19
N ALA A 37 -7.82 3.06 -7.63
CA ALA A 37 -8.27 3.66 -8.88
C ALA A 37 -8.02 2.74 -10.09
N LEU A 38 -6.82 2.14 -10.19
CA LEU A 38 -6.49 1.19 -11.26
C LEU A 38 -7.33 -0.09 -11.19
N SER A 39 -7.59 -0.60 -9.99
CA SER A 39 -8.41 -1.80 -9.79
C SER A 39 -9.85 -1.56 -10.22
N CYS A 40 -10.41 -0.41 -9.84
CA CYS A 40 -11.74 0.02 -10.25
C CYS A 40 -11.84 0.26 -11.76
N ASP A 41 -10.87 0.96 -12.36
CA ASP A 41 -10.82 1.22 -13.80
C ASP A 41 -10.81 -0.09 -14.60
N LEU A 42 -9.94 -1.03 -14.22
CA LEU A 42 -9.88 -2.34 -14.87
C LEU A 42 -11.15 -3.19 -14.61
N ALA A 43 -11.81 -3.03 -13.46
CA ALA A 43 -13.07 -3.71 -13.18
C ALA A 43 -14.20 -3.27 -14.12
N PHE A 44 -14.20 -2.00 -14.57
CA PHE A 44 -15.17 -1.52 -15.57
C PHE A 44 -15.02 -2.19 -16.93
N ASP A 45 -13.80 -2.57 -17.30
CA ASP A 45 -13.50 -3.24 -18.57
C ASP A 45 -13.78 -4.75 -18.56
N LEU A 46 -14.16 -5.33 -17.41
CA LEU A 46 -14.39 -6.76 -17.24
C LEU A 46 -15.85 -7.10 -16.90
N GLU A 47 -16.20 -8.36 -17.15
CA GLU A 47 -17.53 -8.90 -16.86
C GLU A 47 -17.48 -10.19 -16.04
N GLY A 48 -18.60 -10.48 -15.39
CA GLY A 48 -18.80 -11.72 -14.64
C GLY A 48 -17.76 -11.91 -13.53
N PRO A 49 -17.30 -13.15 -13.29
CA PRO A 49 -16.44 -13.46 -12.15
C PRO A 49 -15.15 -12.63 -12.05
N LYS A 50 -14.54 -12.25 -13.18
CA LYS A 50 -13.29 -11.48 -13.17
C LYS A 50 -13.47 -10.04 -12.67
N ARG A 51 -14.63 -9.44 -12.96
CA ARG A 51 -14.97 -8.13 -12.39
C ARG A 51 -15.14 -8.24 -10.88
N GLU A 52 -15.84 -9.26 -10.41
CA GLU A 52 -16.04 -9.49 -8.97
C GLU A 52 -14.71 -9.74 -8.23
N GLU A 53 -13.76 -10.44 -8.86
CA GLU A 53 -12.40 -10.62 -8.34
C GLU A 53 -11.68 -9.27 -8.16
N LEU A 54 -11.73 -8.38 -9.16
CA LEU A 54 -11.12 -7.05 -9.06
C LEU A 54 -11.83 -6.14 -8.05
N LEU A 55 -13.15 -6.20 -7.96
CA LEU A 55 -13.89 -5.47 -6.93
C LEU A 55 -13.53 -5.98 -5.53
N GLY A 56 -13.29 -7.28 -5.37
CA GLY A 56 -12.74 -7.85 -4.14
C GLY A 56 -11.35 -7.31 -3.81
N ILE A 57 -10.47 -7.17 -4.80
CA ILE A 57 -9.15 -6.54 -4.63
C ILE A 57 -9.30 -5.06 -4.23
N ALA A 58 -10.16 -4.30 -4.88
CA ALA A 58 -10.45 -2.91 -4.52
C ALA A 58 -10.92 -2.79 -3.07
N GLN A 59 -11.82 -3.68 -2.62
CA GLN A 59 -12.24 -3.73 -1.22
C GLN A 59 -11.08 -3.99 -0.24
N LEU A 60 -10.16 -4.89 -0.58
CA LEU A 60 -8.97 -5.13 0.27
C LEU A 60 -8.04 -3.91 0.33
N ILE A 61 -7.91 -3.17 -0.78
CA ILE A 61 -7.12 -1.94 -0.84
C ILE A 61 -7.76 -0.86 0.05
N GLU A 62 -9.07 -0.65 -0.05
CA GLU A 62 -9.81 0.27 0.81
C GLU A 62 -9.65 -0.07 2.30
N LEU A 63 -9.70 -1.36 2.66
CA LEU A 63 -9.42 -1.79 4.04
C LEU A 63 -7.99 -1.44 4.48
N ALA A 64 -6.99 -1.61 3.59
CA ALA A 64 -5.62 -1.23 3.88
C ALA A 64 -5.47 0.30 4.06
N GLN A 65 -6.21 1.11 3.29
CA GLN A 65 -6.24 2.56 3.46
C GLN A 65 -6.80 2.95 4.82
N LEU A 66 -7.91 2.37 5.25
CA LEU A 66 -8.49 2.63 6.58
C LEU A 66 -7.51 2.30 7.72
N LEU A 67 -6.72 1.23 7.57
CA LEU A 67 -5.68 0.88 8.54
C LEU A 67 -4.53 1.90 8.51
N ALA A 68 -4.06 2.31 7.34
CA ALA A 68 -3.00 3.32 7.19
C ALA A 68 -3.43 4.68 7.77
N ASP A 69 -4.65 5.13 7.46
CA ASP A 69 -5.23 6.36 7.98
C ASP A 69 -5.39 6.30 9.49
N ARG A 70 -5.79 5.15 10.05
CA ARG A 70 -5.85 4.99 11.50
C ARG A 70 -4.48 5.12 12.16
N VAL A 71 -3.44 4.52 11.57
CA VAL A 71 -2.07 4.64 12.09
C VAL A 71 -1.60 6.09 12.00
N LEU A 72 -1.79 6.74 10.85
CA LEU A 72 -1.40 8.14 10.63
C LEU A 72 -2.05 9.08 11.64
N ASN A 73 -3.36 8.92 11.87
CA ASN A 73 -4.09 9.71 12.87
C ASN A 73 -3.57 9.51 14.29
N VAL A 74 -3.20 8.29 14.67
CA VAL A 74 -2.59 8.01 15.99
C VAL A 74 -1.18 8.58 16.08
N SER A 75 -0.38 8.46 15.03
CA SER A 75 0.98 9.01 14.97
C SER A 75 0.98 10.54 15.09
N GLY A 76 0.07 11.23 14.39
CA GLY A 76 -0.05 12.69 14.47
C GLY A 76 -0.52 13.23 15.82
N GLN A 77 -1.18 12.40 16.65
CA GLN A 77 -1.56 12.76 18.02
C GLN A 77 -0.43 12.57 19.03
N VAL A 78 0.49 11.64 18.79
CA VAL A 78 1.63 11.38 19.70
C VAL A 78 2.73 12.44 19.53
N THR A 79 2.75 13.16 18.41
CA THR A 79 3.75 14.20 18.12
C THR A 79 3.29 15.63 18.45
N ARG A 80 2.08 15.81 19.01
CA ARG A 80 1.56 17.09 19.54
C ARG A 80 1.45 17.07 21.06
#